data_AF-A0A972KYB1-F1
#
_entry.id   AF-A0A972KYB1-F1
#
_cell.length_a   1.000
_cell.length_b   1.000
_cell.length_c   1.000
_cell.angle_alpha   90.00
_cell.angle_beta   90.00
_cell.angle_gamma   90.00
#
_symmetry.space_group_name_H-M   'P 1'
#
loop_
_entity.id
_entity.type
_entity.pdbx_description
1 polymer ?
#
loop_
_entity_poly.entity_id
_entity_poly.type
_entity_poly.pdbx_seq_one_letter_code
_entity_poly.pdbx_strand_id
1 'polypeptide(L)'
;MVKQIGAMLMIAGGGLTIILGWKTRFIAFLLAGFTLIAGIIFHNKLSDPNEFNHFMKNLSIVGAFLYLVRFGAGELSLDNRKQHNK
;
A
#
# COMPACT_ATOMS: atom_id res chain seq x y z
N MET A 1 10.91 14.66 14.17
CA MET A 1 10.95 13.31 14.78
C MET A 1 9.56 12.69 14.94
N VAL A 2 8.60 13.35 15.61
CA VAL A 2 7.25 12.77 15.86
C VAL A 2 6.40 12.49 14.59
N LYS A 3 6.51 13.31 13.54
CA LYS A 3 5.74 13.12 12.28
C LYS A 3 6.11 11.85 11.49
N GLN A 4 7.33 11.33 11.64
CA GLN A 4 7.75 10.13 10.91
C GLN A 4 7.25 8.82 11.55
N ILE A 5 6.97 8.84 12.85
CA ILE A 5 6.46 7.67 13.58
C ILE A 5 5.06 7.31 13.05
N GLY A 6 4.23 8.30 12.71
CA GLY A 6 2.91 8.07 12.11
C GLY A 6 2.99 7.34 10.77
N ALA A 7 3.94 7.71 9.91
CA ALA A 7 4.16 7.02 8.63
C ALA A 7 4.68 5.59 8.84
N MET A 8 5.59 5.38 9.80
CA MET A 8 6.06 4.03 10.14
C MET A 8 4.92 3.13 10.66
N LEU A 9 4.08 3.64 11.56
CA LEU A 9 2.93 2.90 12.07
C LEU A 9 1.91 2.59 10.97
N MET A 10 1.69 3.52 10.04
CA MET A 10 0.81 3.30 8.89
C MET A 10 1.33 2.19 7.97
N ILE A 11 2.63 2.19 7.67
CA ILE A 11 3.24 1.19 6.77
C ILE A 11 3.28 -0.18 7.46
N ALA A 12 3.77 -0.25 8.71
CA ALA A 12 3.88 -1.50 9.45
C ALA A 12 2.50 -2.08 9.81
N GLY A 13 1.62 -1.24 10.36
CA GLY A 13 0.26 -1.64 10.72
C GLY A 13 -0.60 -1.96 9.50
N GLY A 14 -0.47 -1.18 8.44
CA GLY A 14 -1.18 -1.39 7.16
C GLY A 14 -0.74 -2.67 6.46
N GLY A 15 0.56 -2.97 6.45
CA GLY A 15 1.09 -4.23 5.95
C GLY A 15 0.54 -5.43 6.71
N LEU A 16 0.53 -5.39 8.05
CA LEU A 16 -0.04 -6.46 8.87
C LEU A 16 -1.54 -6.67 8.61
N THR A 17 -2.31 -5.61 8.47
CA THR A 17 -3.76 -5.72 8.21
C THR A 17 -4.05 -6.28 6.82
N ILE A 18 -3.25 -5.95 5.81
CA ILE A 18 -3.34 -6.57 4.49
C ILE A 18 -3.04 -8.07 4.57
N ILE A 19 -1.98 -8.48 5.30
CA ILE A 19 -1.61 -9.90 5.49
C ILE A 19 -2.73 -10.66 6.21
N LEU A 20 -3.27 -10.09 7.29
CA LEU A 20 -4.39 -10.68 8.02
C LEU A 20 -5.70 -10.66 7.20
N GLY A 21 -5.73 -9.93 6.09
CA GLY A 21 -6.90 -9.85 5.24
C GLY A 21 -8.06 -9.10 5.89
N TRP A 22 -7.78 -8.14 6.78
CA TRP A 22 -8.79 -7.36 7.51
C TRP A 22 -8.86 -5.94 6.97
N LYS A 23 -10.00 -5.55 6.38
CA LYS A 23 -10.20 -4.28 5.67
C LYS A 23 -9.17 -4.01 4.57
N THR A 24 -8.74 -5.06 3.87
CA THR A 24 -7.65 -5.00 2.88
C THR A 24 -7.88 -3.95 1.79
N ARG A 25 -9.11 -3.80 1.27
CA ARG A 25 -9.39 -2.82 0.22
C ARG A 25 -9.19 -1.37 0.68
N PHE A 26 -9.63 -1.04 1.89
CA PHE A 26 -9.51 0.31 2.42
C PHE A 26 -8.05 0.66 2.72
N ILE A 27 -7.33 -0.28 3.32
CA ILE A 27 -5.93 -0.08 3.71
C ILE A 27 -5.01 -0.07 2.49
N ALA A 28 -5.26 -0.94 1.51
CA ALA A 28 -4.54 -0.91 0.24
C ALA A 28 -4.75 0.42 -0.50
N PHE A 29 -5.96 1.00 -0.47
CA PHE A 29 -6.21 2.31 -1.08
C PHE A 29 -5.40 3.43 -0.41
N LEU A 30 -5.38 3.46 0.93
CA LEU A 30 -4.58 4.44 1.68
C LEU A 30 -3.09 4.29 1.42
N LEU A 31 -2.58 3.06 1.39
CA LEU A 31 -1.17 2.79 1.11
C LEU A 31 -0.80 3.12 -0.34
N ALA A 32 -1.66 2.83 -1.32
CA ALA A 32 -1.47 3.23 -2.70
C ALA A 32 -1.34 4.75 -2.84
N GLY A 33 -2.26 5.51 -2.24
CA GLY A 33 -2.22 6.97 -2.25
C GLY A 33 -0.96 7.51 -1.57
N PHE A 34 -0.62 6.99 -0.39
CA PHE A 34 0.59 7.38 0.33
C PHE A 34 1.87 7.11 -0.49
N THR A 35 2.03 5.91 -1.05
CA THR A 35 3.21 5.53 -1.83
C THR A 35 3.32 6.34 -3.12
N LEU A 36 2.20 6.67 -3.77
CA LEU A 36 2.20 7.52 -4.97
C LEU A 36 2.67 8.94 -4.64
N ILE A 37 2.11 9.55 -3.59
CA ILE A 37 2.48 10.89 -3.15
C ILE A 37 3.96 10.92 -2.72
N ALA A 38 4.42 9.90 -1.99
CA ALA A 38 5.82 9.78 -1.60
C ALA A 38 6.75 9.66 -2.82
N GLY A 39 6.40 8.82 -3.81
CA GLY A 39 7.17 8.70 -5.05
C GLY A 39 7.31 10.02 -5.80
N ILE A 40 6.21 10.77 -5.93
CA ILE A 40 6.20 12.07 -6.64
C ILE A 40 7.00 13.14 -5.87
N ILE A 41 6.90 13.19 -4.54
CA ILE A 41 7.59 14.23 -3.75
C ILE A 41 9.09 13.94 -3.63
N PHE A 42 9.47 12.69 -3.41
CA PHE A 42 10.85 12.32 -3.09
C PHE A 42 11.69 11.91 -4.30
N HIS A 43 11.07 11.49 -5.42
CA HIS A 43 11.77 11.00 -6.61
C HIS A 43 11.28 11.68 -7.91
N ASN A 44 11.25 13.01 -7.93
CA ASN A 44 10.78 13.79 -9.08
C ASN A 44 11.84 14.05 -10.17
N LYS A 45 13.10 13.71 -9.94
CA LYS A 45 14.20 13.92 -10.89
C LYS A 45 14.34 12.74 -11.84
N LEU A 46 13.39 12.62 -12.78
CA LEU A 46 13.33 11.48 -13.70
C LEU A 46 14.51 11.40 -14.69
N SER A 47 15.30 12.48 -14.83
CA SER A 47 16.52 12.49 -15.65
C SER A 47 17.71 11.82 -14.96
N ASP A 48 17.67 11.61 -13.64
CA ASP A 48 18.67 10.84 -12.91
C ASP A 48 18.24 9.36 -12.89
N PRO A 49 19.03 8.43 -13.46
CA PRO A 49 18.69 7.01 -13.49
C PRO A 49 18.40 6.39 -12.12
N ASN A 50 19.07 6.86 -11.05
CA ASN A 50 18.85 6.33 -9.71
C ASN A 50 17.49 6.75 -9.15
N GLU A 51 17.13 8.02 -9.31
CA GLU A 51 15.83 8.56 -8.90
C GLU A 51 14.70 7.96 -9.74
N PHE A 52 14.91 7.81 -11.04
CA PHE A 52 13.96 7.14 -11.93
C PHE A 52 13.68 5.69 -11.49
N ASN A 53 14.71 4.94 -11.12
CA ASN A 53 14.55 3.58 -10.60
C ASN A 53 13.73 3.55 -9.28
N HIS A 54 13.99 4.49 -8.36
CA HIS A 54 13.20 4.60 -7.14
C HIS A 54 11.73 5.01 -7.38
N PHE A 55 11.49 5.93 -8.32
CA PHE A 55 10.14 6.31 -8.73
C PHE A 55 9.38 5.13 -9.34
N MET A 56 9.98 4.41 -10.29
CA MET A 56 9.41 3.22 -10.91
C MET A 56 9.11 2.10 -9.90
N LYS A 57 10.00 1.92 -8.90
CA LYS A 57 9.76 0.99 -7.79
C LYS A 57 8.50 1.38 -7.02
N ASN A 58 8.36 2.65 -6.64
CA ASN A 58 7.19 3.12 -5.91
C ASN A 58 5.92 3.00 -6.75
N LEU A 59 5.98 3.31 -8.05
CA LEU A 59 4.85 3.17 -8.97
C LEU A 59 4.40 1.71 -9.10
N SER A 60 5.33 0.76 -9.16
CA SER A 60 5.02 -0.68 -9.15
C SER A 60 4.29 -1.10 -7.87
N ILE A 61 4.74 -0.60 -6.71
CA ILE A 61 4.09 -0.85 -5.41
C ILE A 61 2.67 -0.28 -5.37
N VAL A 62 2.45 0.93 -5.92
CA VAL A 62 1.11 1.51 -6.07
C VAL A 62 0.21 0.61 -6.91
N GLY A 63 0.71 0.09 -8.03
CA GLY A 63 -0.01 -0.86 -8.88
C GLY A 63 -0.43 -2.13 -8.12
N ALA A 64 0.47 -2.70 -7.32
CA ALA A 64 0.16 -3.88 -6.49
C ALA A 64 -0.93 -3.58 -5.45
N PHE A 65 -0.90 -2.40 -4.80
CA PHE A 65 -1.97 -2.02 -3.88
C PHE A 65 -3.30 -1.76 -4.59
N LEU A 66 -3.31 -1.11 -5.76
CA LEU A 66 -4.53 -0.90 -6.55
C LEU A 66 -5.14 -2.24 -7.02
N TYR A 67 -4.31 -3.23 -7.34
CA TYR A 67 -4.77 -4.59 -7.57
C TYR A 67 -5.54 -5.13 -6.35
N LEU A 68 -4.97 -5.00 -5.14
CA LEU A 68 -5.65 -5.40 -3.90
C LEU A 68 -6.93 -4.58 -3.61
N VAL A 69 -7.00 -3.32 -4.01
CA VAL A 69 -8.23 -2.51 -3.93
C VAL A 69 -9.33 -3.14 -4.80
N ARG A 70 -9.01 -3.55 -6.02
CA ARG A 70 -9.99 -4.11 -6.96
C ARG A 70 -10.39 -5.53 -6.60
N PHE A 71 -9.42 -6.42 -6.39
CA PHE A 71 -9.67 -7.84 -6.18
C PHE A 71 -9.97 -8.19 -4.72
N GLY A 72 -9.55 -7.35 -3.77
CA GLY A 72 -9.73 -7.60 -2.34
C GLY A 72 -8.71 -8.58 -1.76
N ALA A 73 -9.00 -9.05 -0.56
CA ALA A 73 -8.17 -10.05 0.12
C ALA A 73 -8.50 -11.47 -0.38
N GLY A 74 -7.50 -12.35 -0.44
CA GLY A 74 -7.67 -13.73 -0.93
C GLY A 74 -8.58 -14.61 -0.05
N GLU A 75 -8.82 -15.84 -0.48
CA GLU A 75 -9.78 -16.77 0.16
C GLU A 75 -9.52 -17.06 1.64
N LEU A 76 -8.25 -17.04 2.06
CA LEU A 76 -7.85 -17.24 3.46
C LEU A 76 -7.99 -15.99 4.34
N SER A 77 -8.47 -14.87 3.80
CA SER A 77 -8.61 -13.60 4.51
C SER A 77 -9.70 -13.61 5.58
N LEU A 78 -9.48 -12.83 6.64
CA LEU A 78 -10.48 -12.61 7.68
C LEU A 78 -11.74 -11.89 7.15
N ASP A 79 -11.59 -11.03 6.12
CA ASP A 79 -12.73 -10.40 5.44
C ASP A 79 -13.62 -11.44 4.72
N ASN A 80 -13.06 -12.49 4.09
CA ASN A 80 -13.85 -13.54 3.44
C ASN A 80 -14.51 -14.52 4.42
N ARG A 81 -13.87 -14.82 5.56
CA ARG A 81 -14.48 -15.70 6.59
C ARG A 81 -15.81 -15.16 7.12
N LYS A 82 -16.03 -13.84 7.09
CA LYS A 82 -17.32 -13.22 7.47
C LYS A 82 -18.42 -13.36 6.41
N GLN A 83 -18.06 -13.55 5.15
CA GLN A 83 -19.05 -13.75 4.07
C GLN A 83 -19.55 -15.19 4.01
N HIS A 84 -18.75 -16.17 4.44
CA HIS A 84 -19.12 -17.59 4.47
C HIS A 84 -19.97 -18.00 5.70
N ASN A 85 -20.18 -17.09 6.66
CA ASN A 85 -20.93 -17.36 7.90
C ASN A 85 -22.30 -16.65 7.96
N LYS A 86 -22.84 -16.28 6.79
CA LYS A 86 -24.23 -15.86 6.57
C LYS A 86 -24.89 -16.89 5.66
#